data_AF-A0A528FQI2-F1
#
_entry.id   AF-A0A528FQI2-F1
#
_cell.length_a   1.000
_cell.length_b   1.000
_cell.length_c   1.000
_cell.angle_alpha   90.00
_cell.angle_beta   90.00
_cell.angle_gamma   90.00
#
_symmetry.space_group_name_H-M   'P 1'
#
loop_
_entity.id
_entity.type
_entity.pdbx_description
1 polymer ?
#
loop_
_entity_poly.entity_id
_entity_poly.type
_entity_poly.pdbx_seq_one_letter_code
_entity_poly.pdbx_strand_id
1 'polypeptide(L)'
;MPIDRVRRKLVNGFACTAVSAAMLPCCLGRAALAAAGLEFKLRKIADGVFAFRGVDALMSAANQGAISNLGVVVGTDAVAVIDSGGSLIEANAFIAAIGKITARPVRY
;
A
#
# COMPACT_ATOMS: atom_id res chain seq x y z
N MET A 1 3.85 16.22 -12.29
CA MET A 1 5.30 16.35 -12.02
C MET A 1 5.93 14.97 -12.04
N PRO A 2 6.87 14.66 -12.94
CA PRO A 2 7.52 13.36 -12.94
C PRO A 2 8.61 13.36 -11.86
N ILE A 3 8.55 12.40 -10.94
CA ILE A 3 9.60 12.18 -9.94
C ILE A 3 10.79 11.55 -10.67
N ASP A 4 11.88 12.30 -10.77
CA ASP A 4 13.15 11.87 -11.36
C ASP A 4 13.79 10.75 -10.52
N ARG A 5 13.82 9.54 -11.10
CA ARG A 5 14.32 8.29 -10.49
C ARG A 5 15.85 8.23 -10.47
N VAL A 6 16.55 9.14 -11.17
CA VAL A 6 18.01 9.13 -11.35
C VAL A 6 18.72 9.66 -10.10
N ARG A 7 18.15 10.66 -9.41
CA ARG A 7 18.74 11.24 -8.19
C ARG A 7 18.82 10.28 -6.99
N ARG A 8 18.04 9.20 -6.97
CA ARG A 8 18.01 8.26 -5.84
C ARG A 8 19.14 7.22 -5.85
N LYS A 9 19.86 7.05 -6.96
CA LYS A 9 20.91 6.04 -7.06
C LYS A 9 22.30 6.49 -6.56
N LEU A 10 22.45 7.73 -6.11
CA LEU A 10 23.77 8.27 -5.74
C LEU A 10 24.16 8.12 -4.25
N VAL A 11 23.35 7.46 -3.40
CA VAL A 11 23.61 7.40 -1.95
C VAL A 11 24.09 6.03 -1.44
N ASN A 12 24.24 5.01 -2.29
CA ASN A 12 24.75 3.70 -1.86
C ASN A 12 26.07 3.35 -2.55
N GLY A 13 27.10 4.14 -2.24
CA GLY A 13 28.49 3.80 -2.51
C GLY A 13 29.13 3.13 -1.30
N PHE A 14 29.32 1.82 -1.40
CA PHE A 14 30.11 0.98 -0.51
C PHE A 14 31.53 1.52 -0.29
N ALA A 15 31.97 1.68 0.97
CA ALA A 15 33.35 1.48 1.39
C ALA A 15 33.47 1.51 2.92
N CYS A 16 33.38 0.35 3.58
CA CYS A 16 33.97 0.16 4.91
C CYS A 16 34.41 -1.30 5.06
N THR A 17 35.61 -1.60 4.54
CA THR A 17 36.37 -2.81 4.88
C THR A 17 37.55 -2.38 5.74
N ALA A 18 37.43 -2.50 7.07
CA ALA A 18 38.55 -2.77 7.97
C ALA A 18 38.07 -2.99 9.42
N VAL A 19 38.21 -4.23 9.88
CA VAL A 19 38.77 -4.64 11.19
C VAL A 19 38.26 -3.91 12.45
N SER A 20 37.41 -4.60 13.22
CA SER A 20 37.73 -4.94 14.63
C SER A 20 36.67 -5.88 15.21
N ALA A 21 37.12 -7.07 15.57
CA ALA A 21 36.38 -8.04 16.36
C ALA A 21 36.34 -7.57 17.82
N ALA A 22 35.29 -6.87 18.21
CA ALA A 22 34.78 -6.77 19.59
C ALA A 22 33.65 -5.72 19.64
N MET A 23 32.40 -6.13 19.40
CA MET A 23 31.16 -5.52 19.93
C MET A 23 29.93 -6.10 19.20
N LEU A 24 29.45 -7.25 19.68
CA LEU A 24 28.05 -7.67 19.57
C LEU A 24 27.46 -7.51 20.98
N PRO A 25 26.26 -6.93 21.23
CA PRO A 25 25.16 -6.71 20.30
C PRO A 25 24.37 -5.40 20.57
N CYS A 26 24.86 -4.22 20.16
CA CYS A 26 24.02 -3.00 20.22
C CYS A 26 23.10 -2.85 18.99
N CYS A 27 23.42 -3.55 17.89
CA CYS A 27 22.79 -3.34 16.59
C CYS A 27 21.72 -4.39 16.19
N LEU A 28 21.48 -5.43 17.02
CA LEU A 28 20.46 -6.46 16.72
C LEU A 28 19.08 -6.18 17.38
N GLY A 29 18.96 -5.12 18.20
CA GLY A 29 17.74 -4.83 18.98
C GLY A 29 16.63 -4.07 18.24
N ARG A 30 16.86 -3.62 16.99
CA ARG A 30 15.77 -3.10 16.14
C ARG A 30 15.18 -4.24 15.33
N ALA A 31 14.63 -5.22 16.04
CA ALA A 31 13.67 -6.15 15.45
C ALA A 31 12.63 -5.31 14.70
N ALA A 32 12.46 -5.63 13.42
CA ALA A 32 11.57 -4.96 12.52
C ALA A 32 10.20 -4.79 13.19
N LEU A 33 9.85 -3.55 13.54
CA LEU A 33 8.46 -3.20 13.75
C LEU A 33 7.84 -3.29 12.35
N ALA A 34 7.38 -4.48 11.98
CA ALA A 34 6.51 -4.64 10.84
C ALA A 34 5.32 -3.75 11.14
N ALA A 35 5.25 -2.59 10.48
CA ALA A 35 4.04 -1.79 10.49
C ALA A 35 2.94 -2.75 10.02
N ALA A 36 2.02 -3.10 10.92
CA ALA A 36 0.86 -3.89 10.57
C ALA A 36 0.11 -3.08 9.51
N GLY A 37 0.26 -3.49 8.25
CA GLY A 37 -0.42 -2.85 7.14
C GLY A 37 -1.93 -3.02 7.30
N LEU A 38 -2.69 -2.08 6.72
CA LEU A 38 -4.14 -2.21 6.66
C LEU A 38 -4.52 -3.59 6.09
N GLU A 39 -5.30 -4.36 6.83
CA GLU A 39 -5.94 -5.54 6.24
C GLU A 39 -7.02 -5.05 5.26
N PHE A 40 -6.74 -5.16 3.97
CA PHE A 40 -7.61 -4.67 2.91
C PHE A 40 -7.96 -5.80 1.94
N LYS A 41 -9.27 -6.09 1.81
CA LYS A 41 -9.76 -7.17 0.95
C LYS A 41 -10.99 -6.74 0.16
N LEU A 42 -10.85 -6.72 -1.16
CA LEU A 42 -11.97 -6.61 -2.09
C LEU A 42 -12.74 -7.93 -2.14
N ARG A 43 -14.05 -7.85 -1.94
CA ARG A 43 -14.99 -8.97 -2.08
C ARG A 43 -15.66 -8.88 -3.44
N LYS A 44 -15.70 -9.99 -4.17
CA LYS A 44 -16.46 -10.08 -5.43
C LYS A 44 -17.95 -10.03 -5.13
N ILE A 45 -18.66 -9.11 -5.76
CA ILE A 45 -20.12 -8.94 -5.66
C ILE A 45 -20.81 -9.57 -6.87
N ALA A 46 -20.24 -9.35 -8.06
CA ALA A 46 -20.68 -9.94 -9.32
C ALA A 46 -19.47 -10.09 -10.25
N ASP A 47 -19.67 -10.61 -11.47
CA ASP A 47 -18.61 -10.65 -12.48
C ASP A 47 -18.12 -9.23 -12.80
N GLY A 48 -16.82 -9.00 -12.61
CA GLY A 48 -16.20 -7.70 -12.79
C GLY A 48 -16.51 -6.66 -11.71
N VAL A 49 -17.36 -6.94 -10.71
CA VAL A 49 -17.76 -5.97 -9.68
C VAL A 49 -17.28 -6.42 -8.30
N PHE A 50 -16.54 -5.56 -7.62
CA PHE A 50 -16.00 -5.84 -6.29
C PHE A 50 -16.20 -4.66 -5.35
N ALA A 51 -16.23 -4.95 -4.05
CA ALA A 51 -16.34 -3.92 -3.01
C ALA A 51 -15.46 -4.25 -1.79
N PHE A 52 -14.90 -3.20 -1.19
CA PHE A 52 -14.38 -3.21 0.17
C PHE A 52 -15.43 -2.57 1.07
N ARG A 53 -15.65 -3.17 2.25
CA ARG A 53 -16.53 -2.59 3.26
C ARG A 53 -15.66 -2.02 4.37
N GLY A 54 -15.79 -0.72 4.62
CA GLY A 54 -15.13 -0.06 5.74
C GLY A 54 -15.66 -0.55 7.08
N VAL A 55 -14.87 -0.34 8.14
CA VAL A 55 -15.32 -0.64 9.49
C VAL A 55 -16.36 0.40 9.95
N ASP A 56 -17.42 -0.06 10.62
CA ASP A 56 -18.43 0.82 11.21
C ASP A 56 -17.86 1.50 12.47
N ALA A 57 -17.05 2.54 12.29
CA ALA A 57 -16.43 3.31 13.36
C ALA A 57 -16.12 4.75 12.91
N LEU A 58 -15.83 5.63 13.87
CA LEU A 58 -15.25 6.94 13.54
C LEU A 58 -13.81 6.78 13.04
N MET A 59 -13.37 7.71 12.19
CA MET A 59 -12.00 7.75 11.71
C MET A 59 -11.02 7.86 12.88
N SER A 60 -9.97 7.04 12.85
CA SER A 60 -8.91 7.06 13.86
C SER A 60 -7.57 6.65 13.26
N ALA A 61 -6.48 6.91 13.99
CA ALA A 61 -5.16 6.39 13.58
C ALA A 61 -5.13 4.85 13.56
N ALA A 62 -5.90 4.20 14.45
CA ALA A 62 -5.94 2.74 14.58
C ALA A 62 -6.58 2.06 13.36
N ASN A 63 -7.68 2.61 12.83
CA ASN A 63 -8.30 2.09 11.61
C ASN A 63 -7.69 2.63 10.31
N GLN A 64 -6.67 3.49 10.41
CA GLN A 64 -5.97 4.07 9.26
C GLN A 64 -6.90 4.76 8.25
N GLY A 65 -8.08 5.21 8.69
CA GLY A 65 -9.09 5.84 7.84
C GLY A 65 -9.99 4.88 7.06
N ALA A 66 -9.89 3.57 7.26
CA ALA A 66 -10.59 2.54 6.49
C ALA A 66 -12.06 2.35 6.91
N ILE A 67 -12.84 3.43 6.84
CA ILE A 67 -14.26 3.48 7.22
C ILE A 67 -15.19 3.60 6.00
N SER A 68 -14.65 3.87 4.82
CA SER A 68 -15.41 4.03 3.58
C SER A 68 -15.69 2.69 2.90
N ASN A 69 -16.85 2.60 2.24
CA ASN A 69 -17.12 1.50 1.31
C ASN A 69 -16.56 1.86 -0.06
N LEU A 70 -15.61 1.07 -0.56
CA LEU A 70 -14.94 1.34 -1.83
C LEU A 70 -15.40 0.35 -2.88
N GLY A 71 -15.73 0.85 -4.06
CA GLY A 71 -16.24 0.05 -5.18
C GLY A 71 -15.27 0.02 -6.34
N VAL A 72 -15.20 -1.12 -7.03
CA VAL A 72 -14.47 -1.22 -8.30
C VAL A 72 -15.25 -2.03 -9.32
N VAL A 73 -15.29 -1.51 -10.55
CA VAL A 73 -15.89 -2.15 -11.71
C VAL A 73 -14.82 -2.34 -12.79
N VAL A 74 -14.56 -3.59 -13.14
CA VAL A 74 -13.60 -3.99 -14.18
C VAL A 74 -14.35 -4.13 -15.51
N GLY A 75 -14.36 -3.07 -16.30
CA GLY A 75 -14.90 -3.06 -17.66
C GLY A 75 -13.89 -3.58 -18.69
N THR A 76 -14.29 -3.70 -19.95
CA THR A 76 -13.49 -4.33 -21.03
C THR A 76 -12.10 -3.71 -21.21
N ASP A 77 -12.02 -2.38 -21.19
CA ASP A 77 -10.79 -1.64 -21.50
C ASP A 77 -10.15 -0.99 -20.28
N ALA A 78 -10.92 -0.79 -19.20
CA ALA A 78 -10.47 -0.07 -18.02
C ALA A 78 -11.27 -0.40 -16.77
N VAL A 79 -10.74 0.06 -15.65
CA VAL A 79 -11.34 0.00 -14.33
C VAL A 79 -11.97 1.37 -13.99
N ALA A 80 -13.17 1.34 -13.45
CA ALA A 80 -13.79 2.46 -12.76
C ALA A 80 -13.77 2.22 -11.24
N VAL A 81 -13.29 3.21 -10.50
CA VAL A 81 -13.23 3.22 -9.04
C VAL A 81 -14.35 4.12 -8.51
N ILE A 82 -15.02 3.65 -7.46
CA ILE A 82 -16.05 4.39 -6.74
C ILE A 82 -15.51 4.65 -5.34
N ASP A 83 -15.40 5.94 -4.99
CA ASP A 83 -14.77 6.46 -3.78
C ASP A 83 -13.24 6.30 -3.76
N SER A 84 -12.53 7.33 -3.27
CA SER A 84 -11.08 7.33 -3.09
C SER A 84 -10.63 6.77 -1.73
N GLY A 85 -11.57 6.65 -0.79
CA GLY A 85 -11.30 6.26 0.60
C GLY A 85 -10.98 7.43 1.53
N GLY A 86 -10.84 7.10 2.81
CA GLY A 86 -10.65 8.06 3.90
C GLY A 86 -9.21 8.44 4.18
N SER A 87 -8.22 7.75 3.58
CA SER A 87 -6.80 8.07 3.78
C SER A 87 -5.91 7.62 2.61
N LEU A 88 -4.69 8.18 2.56
CA LEU A 88 -3.66 7.72 1.62
C LEU A 88 -3.25 6.26 1.86
N ILE A 89 -3.31 5.78 3.10
CA ILE A 89 -2.96 4.39 3.45
C ILE A 89 -4.00 3.45 2.83
N GLU A 90 -5.29 3.75 3.02
CA GLU A 90 -6.39 2.99 2.43
C GLU A 90 -6.36 3.05 0.90
N ALA A 91 -6.18 4.24 0.31
CA ALA A 91 -6.12 4.41 -1.14
C ALA A 91 -4.99 3.57 -1.78
N ASN A 92 -3.80 3.54 -1.16
CA ASN A 92 -2.69 2.72 -1.64
C ASN A 92 -3.00 1.21 -1.53
N ALA A 93 -3.63 0.79 -0.43
CA ALA A 93 -4.07 -0.59 -0.26
C ALA A 93 -5.13 -0.98 -1.31
N PHE A 94 -6.04 -0.07 -1.63
CA PHE A 94 -7.06 -0.26 -2.64
C PHE A 94 -6.47 -0.40 -4.05
N ILE A 95 -5.58 0.51 -4.47
CA ILE A 95 -4.88 0.42 -5.76
C ILE A 95 -4.10 -0.89 -5.87
N ALA A 96 -3.40 -1.30 -4.80
CA ALA A 96 -2.67 -2.57 -4.77
C ALA A 96 -3.62 -3.78 -4.88
N ALA A 97 -4.81 -3.72 -4.28
CA ALA A 97 -5.81 -4.77 -4.38
C ALA A 97 -6.41 -4.85 -5.80
N ILE A 98 -6.68 -3.71 -6.45
CA ILE A 98 -7.13 -3.66 -7.86
C ILE A 98 -6.09 -4.31 -8.78
N GLY A 99 -4.81 -4.01 -8.59
CA GLY A 99 -3.72 -4.57 -9.39
C GLY A 99 -3.56 -6.10 -9.27
N LYS A 100 -4.08 -6.72 -8.21
CA LYS A 100 -4.15 -8.18 -8.06
C LYS A 100 -5.32 -8.80 -8.83
N ILE A 101 -6.35 -8.01 -9.15
CA ILE A 101 -7.55 -8.45 -9.87
C ILE A 101 -7.36 -8.30 -11.37
N THR A 102 -6.74 -7.21 -11.83
CA THR A 102 -6.62 -6.90 -13.25
C THR A 102 -5.42 -6.02 -13.56
N ALA A 103 -4.85 -6.18 -14.76
CA ALA A 103 -3.81 -5.31 -15.30
C ALA A 103 -4.36 -4.10 -16.10
N ARG A 104 -5.69 -3.99 -16.23
CA ARG A 104 -6.35 -2.87 -16.94
C ARG A 104 -6.11 -1.55 -16.19
N PRO A 105 -5.96 -0.42 -16.90
CA PRO A 105 -5.75 0.87 -16.26
C PRO A 105 -7.01 1.33 -15.51
N VAL A 106 -6.81 2.01 -14.38
CA VAL A 106 -7.86 2.82 -13.74
C VAL A 106 -8.01 4.12 -14.54
N ARG A 107 -9.22 4.45 -14.99
CA ARG A 107 -9.51 5.67 -15.76
C ARG A 107 -10.62 6.55 -15.20
N TYR A 108 -11.47 5.98 -14.34
CA TYR A 108 -12.61 6.66 -13.73
C TYR A 108 -12.58 6.42 -12.22
#